data_AF-A0A1F6RMV7-F1
#
_entry.id   AF-A0A1F6RMV7-F1
#
_cell.length_a   1.000
_cell.length_b   1.000
_cell.length_c   1.000
_cell.angle_alpha   90.00
_cell.angle_beta   90.00
_cell.angle_gamma   90.00
#
_symmetry.space_group_name_H-M   'P 1'
#
loop_
_entity.id
_entity.type
_entity.pdbx_description
1 polymer ?
#
loop_
_entity_poly.entity_id
_entity_poly.type
_entity_poly.pdbx_seq_one_letter_code
_entity_poly.pdbx_strand_id
1 'polypeptide(L)'
;MRGNYRRPGRNSSTLEMSDRLISSISYLTMGMLGFIWIIFAKVTGRSIKPFVRFHIFQAIFISIIVYLFNILMGIFLNIIMYVPVVKNIIGFLVFYLAQDPLIFGFSILHFGFMVFIAYCAWFAFLGRYAEVPWISKNVRQLI
;
A
#
# COMPACT_ATOMS: atom_id res chain seq x y z
N MET A 1 -15.22 8.88 -22.40
CA MET A 1 -16.36 8.36 -21.61
C MET A 1 -16.17 8.76 -20.14
N ARG A 2 -16.87 9.78 -19.67
CA ARG A 2 -16.80 10.27 -18.28
C ARG A 2 -17.75 9.44 -17.42
N GLY A 3 -17.21 8.41 -16.76
CA GLY A 3 -17.95 7.69 -15.74
C GLY A 3 -18.28 8.64 -14.58
N ASN A 4 -19.55 8.75 -14.22
CA ASN A 4 -20.00 9.47 -13.05
C ASN A 4 -19.38 8.84 -11.80
N TYR A 5 -18.23 9.37 -11.36
CA TYR A 5 -17.59 9.04 -10.09
C TYR A 5 -18.45 9.61 -8.95
N ARG A 6 -19.56 8.94 -8.65
CA ARG A 6 -20.28 9.16 -7.39
C ARG A 6 -19.28 8.87 -6.28
N ARG A 7 -18.72 9.92 -5.67
CA ARG A 7 -18.04 9.83 -4.39
C ARG A 7 -18.96 9.02 -3.47
N PRO A 8 -18.54 7.86 -2.93
CA PRO A 8 -19.36 7.19 -1.94
C PRO A 8 -19.61 8.20 -0.83
N GLY A 9 -20.88 8.57 -0.66
CA GLY A 9 -21.29 9.54 0.35
C GLY A 9 -20.74 9.14 1.70
N ARG A 10 -20.33 10.15 2.47
CA ARG A 10 -19.83 10.06 3.84
C ARG A 10 -20.92 9.47 4.75
N ASN A 11 -21.12 8.15 4.72
CA ASN A 11 -21.93 7.43 5.70
C ASN A 11 -21.00 6.73 6.68
N SER A 12 -20.24 7.51 7.45
CA SER A 12 -19.48 7.01 8.59
C SER A 12 -20.39 6.48 9.72
N SER A 13 -21.70 6.73 9.64
CA SER A 13 -22.72 6.26 10.58
C SER A 13 -23.12 4.79 10.41
N THR A 14 -22.69 4.11 9.34
CA THR A 14 -23.00 2.68 9.09
C THR A 14 -21.76 1.78 9.01
N LEU A 15 -20.56 2.33 9.23
CA LEU A 15 -19.32 1.56 9.29
C LEU A 15 -19.14 0.99 10.69
N GLU A 16 -18.97 -0.33 10.77
CA GLU A 16 -18.69 -0.99 12.04
C GLU A 16 -17.22 -0.85 12.40
N MET A 17 -16.90 -1.04 13.69
CA MET A 17 -15.51 -1.07 14.14
C MET A 17 -14.71 -2.18 13.46
N SER A 18 -15.34 -3.32 13.20
CA SER A 18 -14.79 -4.46 12.44
C SER A 18 -14.31 -4.04 11.06
N ASP A 19 -15.14 -3.30 10.31
CA ASP A 19 -14.81 -2.79 8.96
C ASP A 19 -13.56 -1.91 8.97
N ARG A 20 -13.45 -1.03 9.97
CA ARG A 20 -12.33 -0.10 10.15
C ARG A 20 -11.05 -0.85 10.51
N LEU A 21 -11.13 -1.82 11.42
CA LEU A 21 -9.99 -2.65 11.82
C LEU A 21 -9.46 -3.50 10.67
N ILE A 22 -10.34 -4.20 9.94
CA ILE A 22 -9.96 -5.03 8.79
C ILE A 22 -9.32 -4.17 7.70
N SER A 23 -9.88 -2.99 7.44
CA SER A 23 -9.32 -2.06 6.45
C SER A 23 -7.93 -1.55 6.85
N SER A 24 -7.72 -1.27 8.14
CA SER A 24 -6.44 -0.76 8.67
C SER A 24 -5.36 -1.85 8.66
N ILE A 25 -5.70 -3.04 9.16
CA ILE A 25 -4.76 -4.16 9.25
C ILE A 25 -4.36 -4.69 7.87
N SER A 26 -5.22 -4.48 6.87
CA SER A 26 -4.90 -4.80 5.47
C SER A 26 -3.68 -4.03 4.99
N TYR A 27 -3.48 -2.77 5.38
CA TYR A 27 -2.26 -2.04 5.01
C TYR A 27 -1.02 -2.55 5.77
N LEU A 28 -1.16 -2.81 7.07
CA LEU A 28 -0.07 -3.32 7.90
C LEU A 28 0.44 -4.69 7.43
N THR A 29 -0.45 -5.50 6.85
CA THR A 29 -0.10 -6.82 6.31
C THR A 29 0.06 -6.84 4.79
N MET A 30 0.23 -5.67 4.16
CA MET A 30 0.46 -5.54 2.71
C MET A 30 -0.62 -6.21 1.85
N GLY A 31 -1.86 -6.23 2.36
CA GLY A 31 -3.04 -6.81 1.73
C GLY A 31 -3.33 -8.27 2.09
N MET A 32 -2.43 -8.97 2.78
CA MET A 32 -2.58 -10.41 3.07
C MET A 32 -3.81 -10.74 3.92
N LEU A 33 -3.99 -10.06 5.06
CA LEU A 33 -5.17 -10.30 5.89
C LEU A 33 -6.46 -9.86 5.20
N GLY A 34 -6.40 -8.79 4.40
CA GLY A 34 -7.51 -8.36 3.57
C GLY A 34 -7.90 -9.41 2.54
N PHE A 35 -6.92 -10.04 1.89
CA PHE A 35 -7.14 -11.11 0.93
C PHE A 35 -7.78 -12.34 1.59
N ILE A 36 -7.26 -12.76 2.75
CA ILE A 36 -7.85 -13.85 3.56
C ILE A 36 -9.30 -13.51 3.93
N TRP A 37 -9.58 -12.26 4.31
CA TRP A 37 -10.93 -11.81 4.63
C TRP A 37 -11.89 -11.90 3.44
N ILE A 38 -11.43 -11.58 2.22
CA ILE A 38 -12.23 -11.73 1.00
C ILE A 38 -12.60 -13.20 0.76
N ILE A 39 -11.65 -14.11 0.92
CA ILE A 39 -11.88 -15.55 0.78
C ILE A 39 -12.88 -16.02 1.84
N PHE A 40 -12.66 -15.66 3.11
CA PHE A 40 -13.55 -16.02 4.21
C PHE A 40 -14.98 -15.53 4.01
N ALA A 41 -15.15 -14.26 3.60
CA ALA A 41 -16.46 -13.70 3.30
C ALA A 41 -17.16 -14.42 2.15
N LYS A 42 -16.40 -14.83 1.12
CA LYS A 42 -16.95 -15.60 -0.01
C LYS A 42 -17.39 -17.01 0.40
N VAL A 43 -16.64 -17.68 1.26
CA VAL A 43 -16.99 -19.01 1.80
C VAL A 43 -18.20 -18.95 2.73
N THR A 44 -18.32 -17.90 3.54
CA THR A 44 -19.42 -17.72 4.50
C THR A 44 -20.66 -17.04 3.92
N GLY A 45 -20.65 -16.66 2.65
CA GLY A 45 -21.74 -15.92 2.00
C GLY A 45 -21.93 -14.49 2.52
N ARG A 46 -20.94 -13.93 3.25
CA ARG A 46 -21.01 -12.56 3.78
C ARG A 46 -20.74 -11.53 2.69
N SER A 47 -21.55 -10.47 2.65
CA SER A 47 -21.28 -9.32 1.80
C SER A 47 -20.23 -8.41 2.46
N ILE A 48 -19.22 -7.99 1.67
CA ILE A 48 -18.19 -7.05 2.13
C ILE A 48 -18.59 -5.65 1.68
N LYS A 49 -18.61 -4.69 2.61
CA LYS A 49 -18.92 -3.30 2.30
C LYS A 49 -17.90 -2.72 1.29
N PRO A 50 -18.31 -1.81 0.38
CA PRO A 50 -17.41 -1.20 -0.59
C PRO A 50 -16.20 -0.49 0.04
N PHE A 51 -16.35 0.06 1.25
CA PHE A 51 -15.26 0.65 2.03
C PHE A 51 -14.12 -0.35 2.31
N VAL A 52 -14.47 -1.53 2.83
CA VAL A 52 -13.49 -2.56 3.18
C VAL A 52 -12.83 -3.11 1.91
N ARG A 53 -13.63 -3.36 0.86
CA ARG A 53 -13.09 -3.78 -0.45
C ARG A 53 -12.05 -2.80 -0.99
N PHE A 54 -12.36 -1.50 -0.97
CA PHE A 54 -11.44 -0.47 -1.44
C PHE A 54 -10.07 -0.55 -0.74
N HIS A 55 -10.05 -0.60 0.59
CA HIS A 55 -8.81 -0.61 1.35
C HIS A 55 -8.00 -1.90 1.15
N ILE A 56 -8.69 -3.05 1.05
CA ILE A 56 -8.05 -4.33 0.75
C ILE A 56 -7.39 -4.29 -0.63
N PHE A 57 -8.13 -3.91 -1.67
CA PHE A 57 -7.59 -3.85 -3.03
C PHE A 57 -6.48 -2.79 -3.15
N GLN A 58 -6.61 -1.66 -2.47
CA GLN A 58 -5.54 -0.66 -2.45
C GLN A 58 -4.27 -1.17 -1.78
N ALA A 59 -4.37 -1.87 -0.65
CA ALA A 59 -3.21 -2.45 0.03
C ALA A 59 -2.51 -3.50 -0.86
N ILE A 60 -3.27 -4.37 -1.53
CA ILE A 60 -2.75 -5.35 -2.48
C ILE A 60 -2.08 -4.66 -3.68
N PHE A 61 -2.69 -3.61 -4.23
CA PHE A 61 -2.13 -2.90 -5.36
C PHE A 61 -0.82 -2.19 -5.02
N ILE A 62 -0.76 -1.57 -3.82
CA ILE A 62 0.48 -0.97 -3.29
C ILE A 62 1.57 -2.04 -3.15
N SER A 63 1.26 -3.20 -2.57
CA SER A 63 2.26 -4.24 -2.36
C SER A 63 2.81 -4.81 -3.66
N ILE A 64 1.96 -5.00 -4.68
CA ILE A 64 2.39 -5.40 -6.02
C ILE A 64 3.30 -4.33 -6.64
N ILE A 65 2.93 -3.05 -6.58
CA ILE A 65 3.77 -1.96 -7.13
C ILE A 65 5.14 -1.93 -6.46
N VAL A 66 5.17 -1.98 -5.12
CA VAL A 66 6.42 -1.93 -4.35
C VAL A 66 7.30 -3.14 -4.67
N TYR A 67 6.70 -4.33 -4.80
CA TYR A 67 7.42 -5.54 -5.19
C TYR A 67 8.03 -5.43 -6.60
N LEU A 68 7.24 -5.00 -7.59
CA LEU A 68 7.71 -4.80 -8.95
C LEU A 68 8.80 -3.72 -9.03
N PHE A 69 8.63 -2.62 -8.31
CA PHE A 69 9.64 -1.57 -8.22
C PHE A 69 10.95 -2.10 -7.62
N ASN A 70 10.88 -2.92 -6.57
CA ASN A 70 12.07 -3.49 -5.94
C ASN A 70 12.82 -4.44 -6.89
N ILE A 71 12.11 -5.30 -7.63
CA ILE A 71 12.72 -6.16 -8.65
C ILE A 71 13.39 -5.31 -9.74
N LEU A 72 12.68 -4.34 -10.30
CA LEU A 72 13.22 -3.49 -11.36
C LEU A 72 14.47 -2.74 -10.88
N MET A 73 14.41 -2.11 -9.70
CA MET A 73 15.56 -1.44 -9.11
C MET A 73 16.73 -2.41 -8.89
N GLY A 74 16.48 -3.63 -8.42
CA GLY A 74 17.51 -4.65 -8.29
C GLY A 74 18.20 -4.97 -9.62
N ILE A 75 17.44 -5.11 -10.71
CA ILE A 75 17.99 -5.34 -12.04
C ILE A 75 18.82 -4.14 -12.51
N PHE A 76 18.27 -2.91 -12.39
CA PHE A 76 18.98 -1.69 -12.78
C PHE A 76 20.29 -1.51 -12.02
N LEU A 77 20.28 -1.72 -10.71
CA LEU A 77 21.48 -1.59 -9.88
C LEU A 77 22.55 -2.63 -10.25
N ASN A 78 22.15 -3.88 -10.53
CA ASN A 78 23.10 -4.89 -11.00
C ASN A 78 23.78 -4.50 -12.32
N ILE A 79 23.04 -3.90 -13.26
CA ILE A 79 23.60 -3.42 -14.54
C ILE A 79 24.57 -2.24 -14.30
N ILE A 80 24.18 -1.31 -13.44
CA ILE A 80 24.98 -0.11 -13.13
C ILE A 80 26.32 -0.47 -12.47
N MET A 81 26.35 -1.55 -11.68
CA MET A 81 27.56 -1.97 -10.96
C MET A 81 28.70 -2.47 -11.86
N TYR A 82 28.47 -2.70 -13.15
CA TYR A 82 29.54 -3.05 -14.09
C TYR A 82 30.47 -1.87 -14.44
N VAL A 83 30.04 -0.62 -14.21
CA VAL A 83 30.87 0.57 -14.47
C VAL A 83 31.57 1.01 -13.18
N PRO A 84 32.92 0.91 -13.06
CA PRO A 84 33.63 1.05 -11.79
C PRO A 84 33.45 2.40 -11.09
N VAL A 85 33.45 3.50 -11.84
CA VAL A 85 33.30 4.87 -11.28
C VAL A 85 31.87 5.11 -10.80
N VAL A 86 30.89 4.69 -11.59
CA VAL A 86 29.46 4.86 -11.29
C VAL A 86 29.05 3.99 -10.10
N LYS A 87 29.61 2.78 -10.01
CA LYS A 87 29.39 1.85 -8.88
C LYS A 87 29.68 2.51 -7.54
N ASN A 88 30.76 3.28 -7.41
CA ASN A 88 31.15 3.87 -6.13
C ASN A 88 30.17 4.97 -5.70
N ILE A 89 29.77 5.83 -6.64
CA ILE A 89 28.84 6.94 -6.35
C ILE A 89 27.44 6.41 -6.06
N ILE A 90 26.91 5.55 -6.94
CA ILE A 90 25.56 5.00 -6.80
C ILE A 90 25.48 4.00 -5.64
N GLY A 91 26.53 3.20 -5.42
CA GLY A 91 26.62 2.28 -4.29
C GLY A 91 26.59 3.01 -2.95
N PHE A 92 27.31 4.13 -2.82
CA PHE A 92 27.25 4.98 -1.62
C PHE A 92 25.84 5.54 -1.38
N LEU A 93 25.19 6.05 -2.43
CA LEU A 93 23.84 6.61 -2.34
C LEU A 93 22.80 5.54 -1.96
N VAL A 94 22.85 4.37 -2.60
CA VAL A 94 21.95 3.24 -2.31
C VAL A 94 22.17 2.73 -0.90
N PHE A 95 23.43 2.64 -0.45
CA PHE A 95 23.74 2.24 0.92
C PHE A 95 23.06 3.19 1.92
N TYR A 96 23.27 4.50 1.78
CA TYR A 96 22.72 5.48 2.73
C TYR A 96 21.18 5.54 2.72
N LEU A 97 20.56 5.46 1.53
CA LEU A 97 19.10 5.55 1.40
C LEU A 97 18.37 4.25 1.79
N ALA A 98 18.92 3.10 1.42
CA ALA A 98 18.21 1.83 1.48
C ALA A 98 18.70 0.89 2.60
N GLN A 99 19.96 1.00 3.03
CA GLN A 99 20.60 0.04 3.92
C GLN A 99 21.02 0.63 5.27
N ASP A 100 21.47 1.89 5.30
CA ASP A 100 22.02 2.53 6.49
C ASP A 100 20.91 2.84 7.52
N PRO A 101 20.98 2.29 8.75
CA PRO A 101 19.93 2.42 9.76
C PRO A 101 19.96 3.78 10.47
N LEU A 102 19.58 4.84 9.77
CA LEU A 102 19.70 6.23 10.23
C LEU A 102 18.58 6.68 11.18
N ILE A 103 17.36 6.17 11.01
CA ILE A 103 16.18 6.65 11.75
C ILE A 103 15.56 5.49 12.54
N PHE A 104 15.71 5.50 13.86
CA PHE A 104 15.19 4.45 14.76
C PHE A 104 15.61 3.02 14.36
N GLY A 105 16.79 2.86 13.74
CA GLY A 105 17.26 1.56 13.25
C GLY A 105 16.74 1.17 11.86
N PHE A 106 15.95 2.02 11.21
CA PHE A 106 15.45 1.82 9.85
C PHE A 106 16.20 2.70 8.85
N SER A 107 16.34 2.21 7.62
CA SER A 107 16.80 3.03 6.50
C SER A 107 15.77 4.09 6.13
N ILE A 108 16.23 5.17 5.51
CA ILE A 108 15.36 6.31 5.14
C ILE A 108 14.19 5.83 4.27
N LEU A 109 14.45 4.99 3.28
CA LEU A 109 13.40 4.45 2.42
C LEU A 109 12.41 3.57 3.18
N HIS A 110 12.91 2.71 4.08
CA HIS A 110 12.05 1.85 4.87
C HIS A 110 11.18 2.65 5.85
N PHE A 111 11.77 3.64 6.52
CA PHE A 111 11.06 4.53 7.43
C PHE A 111 9.97 5.33 6.69
N GLY A 112 10.31 5.93 5.54
CA GLY A 112 9.34 6.66 4.71
C GLY A 112 8.18 5.76 4.26
N PHE A 113 8.48 4.51 3.89
CA PHE A 113 7.44 3.55 3.53
C PHE A 113 6.56 3.15 4.73
N MET A 114 7.14 2.94 5.91
CA MET A 114 6.37 2.69 7.14
C MET A 114 5.43 3.86 7.47
N VAL A 115 5.91 5.11 7.37
CA VAL A 115 5.08 6.30 7.59
C VAL A 115 3.92 6.35 6.58
N PHE A 116 4.18 6.03 5.32
CA PHE A 116 3.15 5.97 4.28
C PHE A 116 2.07 4.90 4.56
N ILE A 117 2.49 3.71 5.01
CA ILE A 117 1.57 2.62 5.38
C ILE A 117 0.78 2.97 6.63
N ALA A 118 1.44 3.56 7.64
CA ALA A 118 0.81 4.06 8.85
C ALA A 118 -0.23 5.14 8.54
N TYR A 119 0.07 6.06 7.62
CA TYR A 119 -0.88 7.05 7.10
C TYR A 119 -2.12 6.36 6.50
N CYS A 120 -1.95 5.38 5.62
CA CYS A 120 -3.07 4.68 5.00
C CYS A 120 -3.92 3.92 6.04
N ALA A 121 -3.25 3.21 6.96
CA ALA A 121 -3.90 2.48 8.04
C ALA A 121 -4.65 3.42 9.00
N TRP A 122 -4.07 4.57 9.35
CA TRP A 122 -4.70 5.56 10.22
C TRP A 122 -5.97 6.14 9.61
N PHE A 123 -5.94 6.51 8.33
CA PHE A 123 -7.13 7.02 7.64
C PHE A 123 -8.23 5.96 7.52
N ALA A 124 -7.86 4.72 7.19
CA ALA A 124 -8.79 3.59 7.20
C ALA A 124 -9.39 3.37 8.60
N PHE A 125 -8.58 3.48 9.65
CA PHE A 125 -9.02 3.37 11.03
C PHE A 125 -9.99 4.49 11.40
N LEU A 126 -9.81 5.71 10.89
CA LEU A 126 -10.77 6.82 11.06
C LEU A 126 -12.06 6.66 10.23
N GLY A 127 -12.21 5.57 9.47
CA GLY A 127 -13.36 5.34 8.59
C GLY A 127 -13.34 6.24 7.35
N ARG A 128 -12.16 6.72 6.96
CA ARG A 128 -11.96 7.59 5.79
C ARG A 128 -11.23 6.82 4.70
N TYR A 129 -11.62 7.06 3.45
CA TYR A 129 -10.88 6.57 2.30
C TYR A 129 -9.47 7.20 2.30
N ALA A 130 -8.45 6.36 2.39
CA ALA A 130 -7.06 6.76 2.30
C ALA A 130 -6.74 7.00 0.82
N GLU A 131 -6.80 8.24 0.37
CA GLU A 131 -6.53 8.59 -1.02
C GLU A 131 -5.01 8.61 -1.26
N VAL A 132 -4.56 7.74 -2.15
CA VAL A 132 -3.21 7.71 -2.68
C VAL A 132 -3.29 8.15 -4.14
N PRO A 133 -2.56 9.20 -4.55
CA PRO A 133 -2.54 9.66 -5.93
C PRO A 133 -2.25 8.50 -6.90
N TRP A 134 -2.97 8.47 -8.03
CA TRP A 134 -2.90 7.43 -9.07
C TRP A 134 -3.45 6.06 -8.68
N ILE A 135 -3.15 5.57 -7.48
CA ILE A 135 -3.60 4.24 -7.03
C ILE A 135 -5.11 4.23 -6.76
N SER A 136 -5.64 5.17 -5.99
CA SER A 136 -7.05 5.13 -5.56
C SER A 136 -8.03 5.25 -6.73
N LYS A 137 -7.63 5.90 -7.83
CA LYS A 137 -8.43 5.97 -9.07
C LYS A 137 -8.57 4.61 -9.74
N ASN A 138 -7.47 3.86 -9.84
CA ASN A 138 -7.46 2.52 -10.42
C ASN A 138 -8.26 1.55 -9.54
N VAL A 139 -8.06 1.61 -8.23
CA VAL A 139 -8.78 0.75 -7.27
C VAL A 139 -10.30 0.97 -7.34
N ARG A 140 -10.76 2.23 -7.48
CA ARG A 140 -12.19 2.54 -7.61
C ARG A 140 -12.85 1.97 -8.87
N GLN A 141 -12.08 1.61 -9.89
CA GLN A 141 -12.61 0.97 -11.10
C GLN A 141 -12.77 -0.55 -10.94
N LEU A 142 -12.10 -1.15 -9.94
CA LEU A 142 -12.09 -2.59 -9.69
C LEU A 142 -13.20 -3.05 -8.71
N ILE A 143 -13.86 -2.12 -8.02
CA ILE A 143 -14.87 -2.37 -6.97
C ILE A 143 -16.25 -1.92 -7.39
#